data_AF-A0A2W1BGU6-F1
#
_entry.id   AF-A0A2W1BGU6-F1
#
_cell.length_a   1.000
_cell.length_b   1.000
_cell.length_c   1.000
_cell.angle_alpha   90.00
_cell.angle_beta   90.00
_cell.angle_gamma   90.00
#
_symmetry.space_group_name_H-M   'P 1'
#
loop_
_entity.id
_entity.type
_entity.pdbx_description
1 polymer ?
#
loop_
_entity_poly.entity_id
_entity_poly.type
_entity_poly.pdbx_seq_one_letter_code
_entity_poly.pdbx_strand_id
1 'polypeptide(L)'
;MSLIMTKAALALKNPESNFQFVKFEAHKPKKKAAPDHSEQNEMKQGNKQFSKDLDLKKIRHEVVKFGMSGFDPTKKEEARIALAVSLGAKPPKKEYVNYKELMQKRKQEKIKESEEKQQMRSKSILQTGGKKKKKNANNDVGHLLSSYGKVKKKDLLKKDDKGSKKKKKTKTI
;
A
#
# COMPACT_ATOMS: atom_id res chain seq x y z
N MET A 1 29.92 35.97 -40.91
CA MET A 1 30.64 34.82 -41.50
C MET A 1 31.06 35.24 -42.90
N SER A 2 32.31 35.01 -43.28
CA SER A 2 32.79 35.27 -44.64
C SER A 2 32.35 34.13 -45.58
N LEU A 3 32.05 34.46 -46.83
CA LEU A 3 31.80 33.46 -47.87
C LEU A 3 33.10 32.71 -48.16
N ILE A 4 33.11 31.40 -47.95
CA ILE A 4 34.24 30.55 -48.34
C ILE A 4 34.01 30.15 -49.79
N MET A 5 34.80 30.71 -50.71
CA MET A 5 34.67 30.43 -52.13
C MET A 5 34.99 28.96 -52.43
N THR A 6 34.02 28.25 -53.01
CA THR A 6 34.21 26.88 -53.49
C THR A 6 34.51 26.87 -54.98
N LYS A 7 35.10 25.77 -55.48
CA LYS A 7 35.47 25.63 -56.90
C LYS A 7 34.28 25.84 -57.86
N ALA A 8 33.07 25.47 -57.43
CA ALA A 8 31.84 25.70 -58.19
C ALA A 8 31.39 27.18 -58.16
N ALA A 9 31.58 27.87 -57.03
CA ALA A 9 31.25 29.28 -56.91
C ALA A 9 32.10 30.18 -57.81
N LEU A 10 33.37 29.81 -58.05
CA LEU A 10 34.25 30.51 -58.99
C LEU A 10 33.80 30.40 -60.45
N ALA A 11 33.01 29.37 -60.81
CA ALA A 11 32.48 29.22 -62.16
C ALA A 11 31.24 30.09 -62.41
N LEU A 12 30.61 30.61 -61.35
CA LEU A 12 29.47 31.52 -61.43
C LEU A 12 29.98 32.96 -61.53
N LYS A 13 29.31 33.79 -62.34
CA LYS A 13 29.80 35.15 -62.64
C LYS A 13 29.72 36.10 -61.44
N ASN A 14 28.76 35.92 -60.53
CA ASN A 14 28.54 36.77 -59.35
C ASN A 14 28.15 35.91 -58.11
N PRO A 15 29.09 35.17 -57.50
CA PRO A 15 28.77 34.29 -56.38
C PRO A 15 28.47 35.08 -55.09
N GLU A 16 29.09 36.25 -54.92
CA GLU A 16 28.94 37.10 -53.73
C GLU A 16 27.54 37.73 -53.65
N SER A 17 26.93 38.12 -54.77
CA SER A 17 25.60 38.77 -54.75
C SER A 17 24.47 37.80 -54.38
N ASN A 18 24.67 36.50 -54.62
CA ASN A 18 23.66 35.47 -54.44
C ASN A 18 23.82 34.71 -53.12
N PHE A 19 24.82 35.07 -52.31
CA PHE A 19 25.06 34.41 -51.04
C PHE A 19 24.09 34.91 -49.97
N GLN A 20 23.26 33.99 -49.43
CA GLN A 20 22.41 34.26 -48.29
C GLN A 20 22.78 33.32 -47.14
N PHE A 21 23.04 33.91 -45.98
CA PHE A 21 23.33 33.17 -44.76
C PHE A 21 22.12 33.21 -43.83
N VAL A 22 21.47 32.05 -43.64
CA VAL A 22 20.39 31.89 -42.67
C VAL A 22 20.96 31.25 -41.41
N LYS A 23 21.06 32.02 -40.33
CA LYS A 23 21.45 31.50 -39.01
C LYS A 23 20.21 31.00 -38.27
N PHE A 24 20.10 29.69 -38.08
CA PHE A 24 19.08 29.14 -37.19
C PHE A 24 19.69 28.95 -35.79
N GLU A 25 19.09 29.60 -34.79
CA GLU A 25 19.38 29.31 -33.39
C GLU A 25 18.24 28.44 -32.84
N ALA A 26 18.54 27.17 -32.58
CA ALA A 26 17.57 26.26 -32.03
C ALA A 26 17.16 26.72 -30.62
N HIS A 27 15.85 26.77 -30.34
CA HIS A 27 15.38 27.04 -29.00
C HIS A 27 15.88 25.95 -28.03
N LYS A 28 16.54 26.37 -26.95
CA LYS A 28 16.96 25.44 -25.89
C LYS A 28 15.72 24.72 -25.36
N PRO A 29 15.70 23.37 -25.30
CA PRO A 29 14.57 22.67 -24.71
C PRO A 29 14.40 23.15 -23.27
N LYS A 30 13.15 23.46 -22.88
CA LYS A 30 12.83 23.76 -21.48
C LYS A 30 13.29 22.55 -20.67
N LYS A 31 14.36 22.71 -19.87
CA LYS A 31 14.67 21.74 -18.83
C LYS A 31 13.40 21.65 -17.99
N LYS A 32 12.78 20.47 -17.93
CA LYS A 32 11.82 20.21 -16.84
C LYS A 32 12.62 20.48 -15.58
N ALA A 33 12.27 21.52 -14.84
CA ALA A 33 12.72 21.61 -13.47
C ALA A 33 12.28 20.30 -12.84
N ALA A 34 13.23 19.42 -12.50
CA ALA A 34 12.98 18.53 -11.39
C ALA A 34 12.48 19.45 -10.26
N PRO A 35 11.43 19.11 -9.53
CA PRO A 35 11.07 19.88 -8.35
C PRO A 35 12.32 19.93 -7.49
N ASP A 36 12.97 21.10 -7.45
CA ASP A 36 14.02 21.40 -6.51
C ASP A 36 13.36 21.18 -5.15
N HIS A 37 13.65 20.03 -4.55
CA HIS A 37 13.57 19.87 -3.10
C HIS A 37 14.71 20.70 -2.49
N SER A 38 14.77 21.99 -2.82
CA SER A 38 15.37 22.97 -1.95
C SER A 38 14.53 22.90 -0.69
N GLU A 39 15.09 22.31 0.37
CA GLU A 39 14.62 22.49 1.73
C GLU A 39 14.67 23.99 2.04
N GLN A 40 13.67 24.75 1.59
CA GLN A 40 13.30 26.00 2.22
C GLN A 40 12.66 25.61 3.54
N ASN A 41 13.54 25.33 4.50
CA ASN A 41 13.24 25.30 5.92
C ASN A 41 13.02 26.76 6.36
N GLU A 42 12.06 27.43 5.76
CA GLU A 42 11.52 28.69 6.25
C GLU A 42 10.75 28.35 7.53
N MET A 43 11.46 28.41 8.66
CA MET A 43 10.84 28.54 9.98
C MET A 43 10.08 29.87 10.01
N LYS A 44 8.93 29.93 9.35
CA LYS A 44 7.93 30.96 9.64
C LYS A 44 7.35 30.63 10.99
N GLN A 45 8.02 31.11 12.05
CA GLN A 45 7.42 31.36 13.36
C GLN A 45 6.37 32.47 13.20
N GLY A 46 5.30 32.15 12.48
CA GLY A 46 4.10 32.97 12.48
C GLY A 46 3.24 32.46 13.62
N ASN A 47 3.00 33.33 14.61
CA ASN A 47 1.89 33.24 15.55
C ASN A 47 0.57 33.03 14.80
N LYS A 48 0.29 31.81 14.36
CA LYS A 48 -1.04 31.41 13.92
C LYS A 48 -1.85 31.15 15.18
N GLN A 49 -2.50 32.22 15.62
CA GLN A 49 -3.68 32.20 16.45
C GLN A 49 -4.45 30.90 16.16
N PHE A 50 -4.53 30.00 17.15
CA PHE A 50 -5.29 28.75 17.12
C PHE A 50 -6.78 29.09 16.95
N SER A 51 -7.16 29.47 15.75
CA SER A 51 -8.53 29.81 15.38
C SER A 51 -9.31 28.51 15.22
N LYS A 52 -9.93 28.12 16.33
CA LYS A 52 -11.26 27.51 16.50
C LYS A 52 -11.74 26.33 15.64
N ASP A 53 -10.91 25.74 14.79
CA ASP A 53 -11.15 24.43 14.18
C ASP A 53 -9.85 23.63 14.18
N LEU A 54 -9.53 23.07 15.34
CA LEU A 54 -8.44 22.12 15.53
C LEU A 54 -8.76 20.83 14.78
N ASP A 55 -8.43 20.81 13.48
CA ASP A 55 -8.48 19.60 12.68
C ASP A 55 -7.55 18.56 13.31
N LEU A 56 -8.13 17.57 13.98
CA LEU A 56 -7.45 16.49 14.70
C LEU A 56 -6.40 15.80 13.80
N LYS A 57 -6.65 15.79 12.48
CA LYS A 57 -5.71 15.25 11.51
C LYS A 57 -4.40 16.03 11.48
N LYS A 58 -4.46 17.37 11.48
CA LYS A 58 -3.29 18.24 11.47
C LYS A 58 -2.49 18.10 12.76
N ILE A 59 -3.17 18.13 13.91
CA ILE A 59 -2.52 17.93 15.21
C ILE A 59 -1.78 16.59 15.25
N ARG A 60 -2.43 15.52 14.78
CA ARG A 60 -1.80 14.19 14.73
C ARG A 60 -0.52 14.20 13.92
N HIS A 61 -0.50 14.89 12.77
CA HIS A 61 0.71 15.00 11.95
C HIS A 61 1.81 15.83 12.63
N GLU A 62 1.45 16.91 13.31
CA GLU A 62 2.39 17.74 14.07
C GLU A 62 3.02 16.98 15.24
N VAL A 63 2.22 16.22 15.99
CA VAL A 63 2.70 15.36 17.08
C VAL A 63 3.69 14.31 16.54
N VAL A 64 3.37 13.66 15.42
CA VAL A 64 4.29 12.70 14.79
C VAL A 64 5.59 13.38 14.35
N LYS A 65 5.50 14.54 13.68
CA LYS A 65 6.67 15.33 13.25
C LYS A 65 7.56 15.73 14.43
N PHE A 66 6.94 16.17 15.53
CA PHE A 66 7.65 16.54 16.76
C PHE A 66 8.35 15.32 17.38
N GLY A 67 7.66 14.17 17.49
CA GLY A 67 8.24 12.93 18.01
C GLY A 67 9.45 12.45 17.19
N MET A 68 9.41 12.62 15.88
CA MET A 68 10.54 12.28 14.99
C MET A 68 11.77 13.17 15.17
N SER A 69 11.64 14.35 15.77
CA SER A 69 12.76 15.28 15.95
C SER A 69 13.82 14.72 16.89
N GLY A 70 13.44 13.87 17.85
CA GLY A 70 14.33 13.28 18.86
C GLY A 70 14.93 11.93 18.47
N PHE A 71 14.76 11.45 17.22
CA PHE A 71 15.29 10.16 16.78
C PHE A 71 16.75 10.27 16.32
N ASP A 72 17.48 9.16 16.49
CA ASP A 72 18.79 8.95 15.89
C ASP A 72 18.72 9.11 14.35
N PRO A 73 19.80 9.52 13.66
CA PRO A 73 19.77 9.82 12.23
C PRO A 73 19.16 8.72 11.36
N THR A 74 19.52 7.45 11.58
CA THR A 74 19.00 6.30 10.83
C THR A 74 17.51 6.09 11.07
N LYS A 75 17.08 6.06 12.34
CA LYS A 75 15.66 5.93 12.73
C LYS A 75 14.82 7.13 12.26
N LYS A 76 15.43 8.31 12.19
CA LYS A 76 14.79 9.54 11.71
C LYS A 76 14.49 9.44 10.22
N GLU A 77 15.41 8.90 9.42
CA GLU A 77 15.17 8.62 8.00
C GLU A 77 14.07 7.58 7.80
N GLU A 78 14.12 6.46 8.52
CA GLU A 78 13.07 5.44 8.46
C GLU A 78 11.69 6.00 8.82
N ALA A 79 11.61 6.81 9.88
CA ALA A 79 10.37 7.46 10.29
C ALA A 79 9.86 8.49 9.27
N ARG A 80 10.76 9.23 8.60
CA ARG A 80 10.41 10.15 7.50
C ARG A 80 9.84 9.40 6.31
N ILE A 81 10.47 8.29 5.92
CA ILE A 81 9.99 7.43 4.84
C ILE A 81 8.60 6.87 5.20
N ALA A 82 8.42 6.36 6.43
CA ALA A 82 7.14 5.86 6.90
C ALA A 82 6.04 6.93 6.89
N LEU A 83 6.36 8.15 7.32
CA LEU A 83 5.43 9.29 7.26
C LEU A 83 5.06 9.61 5.82
N ALA A 84 6.05 9.72 4.92
CA ALA A 84 5.80 10.00 3.51
C ALA A 84 4.89 8.94 2.87
N VAL A 85 5.14 7.66 3.14
CA VAL A 85 4.28 6.55 2.69
C VAL A 85 2.86 6.68 3.27
N SER A 86 2.71 7.07 4.53
CA SER A 86 1.39 7.29 5.15
C SER A 86 0.61 8.45 4.50
N LEU A 87 1.32 9.45 3.95
CA LEU A 87 0.76 10.54 3.16
C LEU A 87 0.48 10.16 1.69
N GLY A 88 0.76 8.93 1.29
CA GLY A 88 0.49 8.43 -0.06
C GLY A 88 1.71 8.43 -0.99
N ALA A 89 2.91 8.72 -0.49
CA ALA A 89 4.12 8.53 -1.28
C ALA A 89 4.34 7.04 -1.60
N LYS A 90 4.95 6.76 -2.75
CA LYS A 90 5.31 5.40 -3.14
C LYS A 90 6.42 4.88 -2.22
N PRO A 91 6.29 3.69 -1.62
CA PRO A 91 7.34 3.12 -0.77
C PRO A 91 8.62 2.85 -1.56
N PRO A 92 9.79 2.88 -0.89
CA PRO A 92 11.07 2.57 -1.54
C PRO A 92 11.08 1.14 -2.08
N LYS A 93 11.84 0.93 -3.16
CA LYS A 93 11.98 -0.38 -3.79
C LYS A 93 12.72 -1.33 -2.84
N LYS A 94 12.19 -2.53 -2.65
CA LYS A 94 12.84 -3.58 -1.86
C LYS A 94 14.05 -4.14 -2.60
N GLU A 95 15.04 -4.58 -1.84
CA GLU A 95 16.19 -5.30 -2.38
C GLU A 95 15.77 -6.59 -3.06
N TYR A 96 16.57 -7.02 -4.04
CA TYR A 96 16.37 -8.30 -4.70
C TYR A 96 16.87 -9.43 -3.79
N VAL A 97 16.00 -10.39 -3.47
CA VAL A 97 16.30 -11.51 -2.58
C VAL A 97 15.78 -12.78 -3.24
N ASN A 98 16.51 -13.90 -3.07
CA ASN A 98 16.05 -15.20 -3.55
C ASN A 98 14.71 -15.59 -2.88
N TYR A 99 13.81 -16.17 -3.66
CA TYR A 99 12.49 -16.57 -3.18
C TYR A 99 12.53 -17.50 -1.95
N LYS A 100 13.44 -18.48 -1.92
CA LYS A 100 13.54 -19.43 -0.79
C LYS A 100 13.93 -18.72 0.51
N GLU A 101 14.89 -17.80 0.43
CA GLU A 101 15.33 -16.98 1.57
C GLU A 101 14.22 -16.02 2.02
N LEU A 102 13.52 -15.39 1.08
CA LEU A 102 12.38 -14.51 1.38
C LEU A 102 11.28 -15.27 2.14
N MET A 103 10.98 -16.51 1.74
CA MET A 103 9.99 -17.34 2.44
C MET A 103 10.43 -17.70 3.86
N GLN A 104 11.71 -18.02 4.05
CA GLN A 104 12.26 -18.31 5.38
C GLN A 104 12.20 -17.08 6.28
N LYS A 105 12.61 -15.90 5.79
CA LYS A 105 12.53 -14.61 6.52
C LYS A 105 11.10 -14.31 6.95
N ARG A 106 10.13 -14.39 6.04
CA ARG A 106 8.70 -14.19 6.37
C ARG A 106 8.17 -15.17 7.40
N LYS A 107 8.62 -16.42 7.39
CA LYS A 107 8.20 -17.42 8.38
C LYS A 107 8.74 -17.04 9.77
N GLN A 108 10.00 -16.64 9.86
CA GLN A 108 10.64 -16.21 11.11
C GLN A 108 10.01 -14.92 11.65
N GLU A 109 9.77 -13.92 10.79
CA GLU A 109 9.10 -12.67 11.17
C GLU A 109 7.72 -12.91 11.77
N LYS A 110 6.91 -13.79 11.15
CA LYS A 110 5.58 -14.16 11.68
C LYS A 110 5.65 -14.79 13.07
N ILE A 111 6.65 -15.66 13.29
CA ILE A 111 6.85 -16.31 14.59
C ILE A 111 7.22 -15.25 15.64
N LYS A 112 8.22 -14.41 15.34
CA LYS A 112 8.65 -13.32 16.22
C LYS A 112 7.53 -12.34 16.55
N GLU A 113 6.75 -11.91 15.55
CA GLU A 113 5.61 -11.02 15.75
C GLU A 113 4.54 -11.68 16.65
N SER A 114 4.30 -12.98 16.48
CA SER A 114 3.34 -13.70 17.33
C SER A 114 3.80 -13.81 18.78
N GLU A 115 5.09 -14.03 19.00
CA GLU A 115 5.73 -14.09 20.32
C GLU A 115 5.74 -12.72 20.99
N GLU A 116 6.16 -11.67 20.28
CA GLU A 116 6.16 -10.29 20.79
C GLU A 116 4.75 -9.86 21.16
N LYS A 117 3.75 -10.16 20.32
CA LYS A 117 2.35 -9.87 20.63
C LYS A 117 1.86 -10.63 21.86
N GLN A 118 2.30 -11.86 22.06
CA GLN A 118 1.96 -12.63 23.26
C GLN A 118 2.62 -12.02 24.52
N GLN A 119 3.88 -11.60 24.42
CA GLN A 119 4.58 -10.91 25.51
C GLN A 119 3.98 -9.55 25.83
N MET A 120 3.60 -8.76 24.83
CA MET A 120 2.92 -7.48 25.04
C MET A 120 1.55 -7.66 25.68
N ARG A 121 0.82 -8.73 25.32
CA ARG A 121 -0.45 -9.10 25.96
C ARG A 121 -0.26 -9.52 27.42
N SER A 122 0.80 -10.24 27.75
CA SER A 122 1.07 -10.64 29.14
C SER A 122 1.54 -9.47 29.99
N LYS A 123 2.25 -8.50 29.41
CA LYS A 123 2.75 -7.29 30.10
C LYS A 123 1.72 -6.14 30.17
N SER A 124 0.66 -6.18 29.36
CA SER A 124 -0.39 -5.16 29.33
C SER A 124 -1.37 -5.34 30.49
N ILE A 125 -1.43 -4.34 31.38
CA ILE A 125 -2.41 -4.26 32.49
C ILE A 125 -3.85 -4.10 31.96
N LEU A 126 -4.04 -3.53 30.77
CA LEU A 126 -5.32 -3.49 30.09
C LEU A 126 -5.54 -4.78 29.30
N GLN A 127 -5.83 -5.87 30.00
CA GLN A 127 -6.44 -7.07 29.41
C GLN A 127 -7.86 -6.67 28.97
N THR A 128 -8.03 -6.19 27.74
CA THR A 128 -9.38 -6.13 27.16
C THR A 128 -9.88 -7.56 27.01
N GLY A 129 -10.67 -8.00 27.99
CA GLY A 129 -11.27 -9.35 28.14
C GLY A 129 -12.27 -9.73 27.05
N GLY A 130 -12.14 -9.18 25.85
CA GLY A 130 -12.87 -9.63 24.68
C GLY A 130 -12.24 -10.90 24.12
N LYS A 131 -12.54 -12.06 24.71
CA LYS A 131 -12.46 -13.32 23.96
C LYS A 131 -13.33 -13.12 22.72
N LYS A 132 -12.73 -12.82 21.56
CA LYS A 132 -13.46 -12.89 20.29
C LYS A 132 -14.04 -14.30 20.23
N LYS A 133 -15.35 -14.44 20.44
CA LYS A 133 -16.05 -15.70 20.21
C LYS A 133 -15.64 -16.12 18.81
N LYS A 134 -14.85 -17.20 18.70
CA LYS A 134 -14.56 -17.82 17.41
C LYS A 134 -15.93 -18.20 16.86
N LYS A 135 -16.47 -17.42 15.93
CA LYS A 135 -17.54 -17.91 15.07
C LYS A 135 -16.93 -19.13 14.39
N ASN A 136 -17.48 -20.30 14.69
CA ASN A 136 -17.02 -21.56 14.10
C ASN A 136 -17.15 -21.45 12.58
N ALA A 137 -16.06 -21.12 11.90
CA ALA A 137 -16.00 -20.93 10.45
C ALA A 137 -16.36 -22.20 9.67
N ASN A 138 -16.41 -23.35 10.33
CA ASN A 138 -16.68 -24.65 9.72
C ASN A 138 -18.16 -24.85 9.31
N ASN A 139 -19.03 -23.82 9.39
CA ASN A 139 -20.44 -23.95 9.05
C ASN A 139 -21.05 -22.71 8.37
N ASP A 140 -20.26 -21.71 8.01
CA ASP A 140 -20.80 -20.48 7.41
C ASP A 140 -20.85 -20.66 5.88
N VAL A 141 -21.93 -21.26 5.38
CA VAL A 141 -22.21 -21.39 3.93
C VAL A 141 -22.62 -20.06 3.28
N GLY A 142 -22.31 -18.93 3.93
CA GLY A 142 -22.71 -17.60 3.52
C GLY A 142 -24.23 -17.38 3.63
N HIS A 143 -24.64 -16.13 3.50
CA HIS A 143 -26.05 -15.71 3.53
C HIS A 143 -26.94 -16.42 2.50
N LEU A 144 -26.33 -17.01 1.46
CA LEU A 144 -27.01 -17.67 0.34
C LEU A 144 -27.84 -18.89 0.75
N LEU A 145 -27.37 -19.66 1.74
CA LEU A 145 -28.08 -20.84 2.24
C LEU A 145 -28.91 -20.54 3.51
N SER A 146 -29.02 -19.29 3.94
CA SER A 146 -29.81 -18.92 5.13
C SER A 146 -31.31 -19.15 4.95
N SER A 147 -31.83 -18.92 3.74
CA SER A 147 -33.24 -19.11 3.38
C SER A 147 -33.65 -20.58 3.33
N TYR A 148 -32.70 -21.49 3.18
CA TYR A 148 -32.93 -22.94 3.12
C TYR A 148 -32.40 -23.55 4.42
N GLY A 149 -33.30 -24.06 5.26
CA GLY A 149 -32.95 -24.54 6.61
C GLY A 149 -31.80 -25.54 6.64
N LYS A 150 -31.06 -25.57 7.76
CA LYS A 150 -29.91 -26.46 7.93
C LYS A 150 -30.35 -27.92 8.08
N VAL A 151 -30.00 -28.76 7.10
CA VAL A 151 -30.18 -30.22 7.21
C VAL A 151 -29.22 -30.76 8.27
N LYS A 152 -29.75 -31.44 9.30
CA LYS A 152 -28.94 -32.05 10.36
C LYS A 152 -28.56 -33.46 9.90
N LYS A 153 -27.38 -33.97 10.30
CA LYS A 153 -26.92 -35.32 9.91
C LYS A 153 -27.95 -36.43 10.18
N LYS A 154 -28.76 -36.28 11.24
CA LYS A 154 -29.86 -37.20 11.60
C LYS A 154 -30.95 -37.32 10.52
N ASP A 155 -31.11 -36.32 9.66
CA ASP A 155 -32.13 -36.28 8.61
C ASP A 155 -31.68 -37.06 7.35
N LEU A 156 -30.37 -37.32 7.22
CA LEU A 156 -29.79 -38.12 6.14
C LEU A 156 -29.86 -39.64 6.39
N LEU A 157 -30.11 -40.06 7.64
CA LEU A 157 -30.07 -41.46 8.08
C LEU A 157 -31.43 -42.18 8.04
N LYS A 158 -32.50 -41.55 7.54
CA LYS A 158 -33.84 -42.15 7.48
C LYS A 158 -34.34 -42.26 6.05
N LYS A 159 -33.93 -43.29 5.30
CA LYS A 159 -34.63 -43.64 4.06
C LYS A 159 -34.68 -45.12 3.68
N ASP A 160 -34.11 -46.05 4.46
CA ASP A 160 -34.01 -47.45 3.99
C ASP A 160 -34.97 -48.45 4.67
N ASP A 161 -35.79 -48.07 5.64
CA ASP A 161 -36.76 -48.98 6.27
C ASP A 161 -38.22 -48.59 6.00
N LYS A 162 -38.72 -48.90 4.80
CA LYS A 162 -40.16 -49.10 4.56
C LYS A 162 -40.42 -50.59 4.29
N GLY A 163 -40.45 -51.36 5.38
CA GLY A 163 -40.82 -52.77 5.36
C GLY A 163 -42.28 -53.01 4.98
N SER A 164 -42.51 -53.92 4.04
CA SER A 164 -43.80 -54.51 3.71
C SER A 164 -44.21 -55.55 4.77
N LYS A 165 -44.86 -55.12 5.85
CA LYS A 165 -45.43 -56.05 6.85
C LYS A 165 -46.87 -56.45 6.49
N LYS A 166 -47.02 -57.66 5.91
CA LYS A 166 -48.31 -58.35 5.71
C LYS A 166 -49.03 -58.56 7.06
N LYS A 167 -50.29 -58.12 7.14
CA LYS A 167 -51.20 -58.37 8.28
C LYS A 167 -51.53 -59.87 8.38
N LYS A 168 -51.15 -60.54 9.47
CA LYS A 168 -51.78 -61.81 9.90
C LYS A 168 -52.81 -61.49 10.97
N LYS A 169 -54.08 -61.79 10.70
CA LYS A 169 -55.16 -61.82 11.68
C LYS A 169 -55.05 -63.12 12.48
N THR A 170 -55.09 -63.05 13.79
CA THR A 170 -55.46 -64.19 14.65
C THR A 170 -56.51 -63.76 15.66
N LYS A 171 -57.47 -64.66 15.83
CA LYS A 171 -58.79 -64.52 16.46
C LYS A 171 -58.69 -64.64 17.99
N THR A 172 -59.62 -63.97 18.65
CA THR A 172 -60.06 -64.03 20.06
C THR A 172 -60.25 -65.46 20.57
N ILE A 173 -59.96 -65.72 21.85
CA ILE A 173 -60.89 -66.01 22.96
C ILE A 173 -60.22 -65.50 24.25
#